data_AF-L1LCJ9-F1
#
_entry.id   AF-L1LCJ9-F1
#
_cell.length_a   1.000
_cell.length_b   1.000
_cell.length_c   1.000
_cell.angle_alpha   90.00
_cell.angle_beta   90.00
_cell.angle_gamma   90.00
#
_symmetry.space_group_name_H-M   'P 1'
#
loop_
_entity.id
_entity.type
_entity.pdbx_description
1 polymer ?
#
loop_
_entity_poly.entity_id
_entity_poly.type
_entity_poly.pdbx_seq_one_letter_code
_entity_poly.pdbx_strand_id
1 'polypeptide(L)'
;MKLQLPKFLLDTSNPAGYSVRVVIDFVNGSTRLVRKCTKPDRKEYMRILNACGVGFLIMGFIGYFVKLLFIPVNNILVDMLVLRS
;
A
#
# COMPACT_ATOMS: atom_id res chain seq x y z
N MET A 1 15.58 1.57 -19.51
CA MET A 1 14.39 1.00 -20.16
C MET A 1 14.04 1.94 -21.31
N LYS A 2 14.51 1.65 -22.53
CA LYS A 2 14.12 2.47 -23.69
C LYS A 2 12.77 1.94 -24.16
N LEU A 3 11.70 2.51 -23.60
CA LEU A 3 10.35 2.27 -24.08
C LEU A 3 10.34 2.70 -25.56
N GLN A 4 10.12 1.76 -26.48
CA GLN A 4 9.98 2.04 -27.91
C GLN A 4 8.66 2.77 -28.12
N LEU A 5 8.64 4.05 -27.75
CA LEU A 5 7.49 4.91 -27.86
C LEU A 5 7.41 5.42 -29.30
N PRO A 6 6.24 5.41 -29.95
CA PRO A 6 6.10 5.92 -31.31
C PRO A 6 6.63 7.37 -31.37
N LYS A 7 7.49 7.64 -32.34
CA LYS A 7 8.18 8.94 -32.52
C LYS A 7 7.22 10.13 -32.62
N PHE A 8 5.95 9.87 -32.97
CA PHE A 8 4.86 10.84 -33.01
C PHE A 8 4.54 11.46 -31.63
N LEU A 9 4.71 10.73 -30.52
CA LEU A 9 4.50 11.27 -29.17
C LEU A 9 5.72 12.00 -28.60
N LEU A 10 6.84 12.01 -29.33
CA LEU A 10 8.04 12.79 -28.97
C LEU A 10 8.13 14.13 -29.73
N ASP A 11 7.16 14.40 -30.60
CA ASP A 11 7.10 15.63 -31.39
C ASP A 11 6.46 16.76 -30.56
N THR A 12 7.21 17.85 -30.41
CA THR A 12 6.84 19.05 -29.62
C THR A 12 5.73 19.87 -30.29
N SER A 13 5.38 19.58 -31.54
CA SER A 13 4.33 20.28 -32.29
C SER A 13 2.89 19.97 -31.84
N ASN A 14 2.69 18.92 -31.02
CA ASN A 14 1.38 18.46 -30.57
C ASN A 14 1.25 18.58 -29.02
N PRO A 15 0.14 19.15 -28.48
CA PRO A 15 -0.06 19.26 -27.03
C PRO A 15 0.04 17.92 -26.27
N ALA A 16 -0.30 16.81 -26.94
CA ALA A 16 -0.13 15.47 -26.39
C ALA A 16 1.36 15.08 -26.24
N GLY A 17 2.23 15.50 -27.17
CA GLY A 17 3.66 15.19 -27.16
C GLY A 17 4.43 15.91 -26.04
N TYR A 18 4.07 17.17 -25.74
CA TYR A 18 4.66 17.92 -24.61
C TYR A 18 4.38 17.22 -23.27
N SER A 19 3.12 16.85 -23.04
CA SER A 19 2.69 16.17 -21.81
C SER A 19 3.41 14.83 -21.62
N VAL A 20 3.58 14.06 -22.70
CA VAL A 20 4.26 12.76 -22.68
C VAL A 20 5.77 12.91 -22.40
N ARG A 21 6.44 13.90 -23.00
CA ARG A 21 7.86 14.20 -22.70
C ARG A 21 8.08 14.54 -21.23
N VAL A 22 7.22 15.39 -20.65
CA VAL A 22 7.32 15.78 -19.23
C VAL A 22 7.26 14.55 -18.32
N VAL A 23 6.35 13.61 -18.60
CA VAL A 23 6.23 12.36 -17.83
C VAL A 23 7.48 11.49 -17.98
N ILE A 24 8.03 11.37 -19.19
CA ILE A 24 9.25 10.57 -19.45
C ILE A 24 10.45 11.16 -18.69
N ASP A 25 10.64 12.47 -18.75
CA ASP A 25 11.74 13.16 -18.07
C ASP A 25 11.58 13.05 -16.54
N PHE A 26 10.35 13.13 -16.04
CA PHE A 26 10.04 12.89 -14.62
C PHE A 26 10.37 11.45 -14.19
N VAL A 27 9.98 10.44 -14.97
CA VAL A 27 10.29 9.03 -14.68
C VAL A 27 11.81 8.79 -14.73
N ASN A 28 12.50 9.39 -15.70
CA ASN A 28 13.96 9.32 -15.79
C ASN A 28 14.63 9.97 -14.58
N GLY A 29 14.14 11.12 -14.10
CA GLY A 29 14.59 11.75 -12.86
C GLY A 29 14.32 10.88 -11.62
N SER A 30 13.12 10.31 -11.53
CA SER A 30 12.69 9.45 -10.43
C SER A 30 13.53 8.18 -10.32
N THR A 31 13.83 7.52 -11.44
CA THR A 31 14.71 6.34 -11.45
C THR A 31 16.13 6.67 -11.04
N ARG A 32 16.63 7.87 -11.37
CA ARG A 32 17.94 8.36 -10.93
C ARG A 32 17.99 8.57 -9.41
N LEU A 33 16.92 9.10 -8.83
CA LEU A 33 16.78 9.27 -7.38
C LEU A 33 16.76 7.92 -6.66
N VAL A 34 15.90 6.99 -7.08
CA VAL A 34 15.78 5.65 -6.46
C VAL A 34 17.09 4.86 -6.51
N ARG A 35 17.93 5.08 -7.54
CA ARG A 35 19.27 4.49 -7.65
C ARG A 35 20.29 5.11 -6.70
N LYS A 36 20.11 6.37 -6.29
CA LYS A 36 20.96 7.07 -5.32
C LYS A 36 20.62 6.66 -3.88
N CYS A 37 19.37 6.25 -3.62
CA CYS A 37 18.95 5.79 -2.30
C CYS A 37 19.69 4.52 -1.88
N THR A 38 20.15 4.49 -0.63
CA THR A 38 20.71 3.29 -0.01
C THR A 38 19.61 2.25 0.16
N LYS A 39 19.74 1.11 -0.52
CA LYS A 39 18.81 0.00 -0.35
C LYS A 39 19.12 -0.69 0.99
N PRO A 40 18.10 -1.05 1.78
CA PRO A 40 18.30 -1.77 3.03
C PRO A 40 18.97 -3.12 2.75
N ASP A 41 19.95 -3.49 3.57
CA ASP A 41 20.61 -4.79 3.45
C ASP A 41 19.66 -5.92 3.90
N ARG A 42 19.93 -7.17 3.51
CA ARG A 42 19.10 -8.33 3.87
C ARG A 42 18.89 -8.44 5.38
N LYS A 43 19.92 -8.14 6.19
CA LYS A 43 19.83 -8.21 7.65
C LYS A 43 18.88 -7.16 8.23
N GLU A 44 18.93 -5.94 7.70
CA GLU A 44 18.05 -4.84 8.12
C GLU A 44 16.61 -5.10 7.71
N TYR A 45 16.41 -5.59 6.49
CA TYR A 45 15.09 -5.96 5.98
C TYR A 45 14.44 -7.04 6.86
N MET A 46 15.18 -8.10 7.22
CA MET A 46 14.66 -9.16 8.07
C MET A 46 14.31 -8.68 9.49
N ARG A 47 15.07 -7.72 10.04
CA ARG A 47 14.76 -7.12 11.34
C ARG A 47 13.45 -6.33 11.29
N ILE A 48 13.26 -5.52 10.24
CA ILE A 48 12.03 -4.75 10.03
C ILE A 48 10.85 -5.69 9.79
N LEU A 49 11.02 -6.71 8.94
CA LEU A 49 9.99 -7.68 8.62
C LEU A 49 9.54 -8.44 9.87
N ASN A 50 10.46 -8.86 10.73
CA ASN A 50 10.12 -9.53 11.99
C ASN A 50 9.35 -8.59 12.93
N ALA A 51 9.79 -7.34 13.07
CA ALA A 51 9.09 -6.36 13.90
C ALA A 51 7.66 -6.08 13.39
N CYS A 52 7.50 -5.86 12.08
CA CYS A 52 6.20 -5.68 11.44
C CYS A 52 5.33 -6.94 11.52
N GLY A 53 5.91 -8.13 11.35
CA GLY A 53 5.20 -9.41 11.43
C GLY A 53 4.62 -9.67 12.81
N VAL A 54 5.40 -9.41 13.87
CA VAL A 54 4.92 -9.50 15.25
C VAL A 54 3.81 -8.47 15.51
N GLY A 55 4.00 -7.22 15.06
CA GLY A 55 2.98 -6.19 15.19
C GLY A 55 1.66 -6.56 14.49
N PHE A 56 1.72 -7.07 13.26
CA PHE A 56 0.55 -7.51 12.51
C PHE A 56 -0.16 -8.67 13.20
N LEU A 57 0.59 -9.62 13.76
CA LEU A 57 0.04 -10.77 14.46
C LEU A 57 -0.69 -10.34 15.73
N ILE A 58 -0.10 -9.45 16.54
CA ILE A 58 -0.73 -8.92 17.75
C ILE A 58 -2.01 -8.14 17.41
N MET A 59 -1.95 -7.22 16.44
CA MET A 59 -3.10 -6.41 16.03
C MET A 59 -4.23 -7.27 15.45
N GLY A 60 -3.87 -8.28 14.65
CA GLY A 60 -4.83 -9.24 14.10
C GLY A 60 -5.47 -10.11 15.18
N PHE A 61 -4.68 -10.59 16.14
CA PHE A 61 -5.16 -11.42 17.23
C PHE A 61 -6.12 -10.65 18.14
N ILE A 62 -5.75 -9.44 18.58
CA ILE A 62 -6.61 -8.60 19.41
C ILE A 62 -7.94 -8.33 18.69
N GLY A 63 -7.91 -7.97 17.40
CA GLY A 63 -9.12 -7.72 16.61
C GLY A 63 -10.02 -8.94 16.46
N TYR A 64 -9.46 -10.15 16.37
CA TYR A 64 -10.21 -11.41 16.32
C TYR A 64 -10.93 -11.69 17.64
N PHE A 65 -10.22 -11.61 18.77
CA PHE A 65 -10.79 -11.88 20.09
C PHE A 65 -11.89 -10.88 20.46
N VAL A 66 -11.65 -9.60 20.17
CA VAL A 66 -12.64 -8.54 20.40
C VAL A 66 -13.93 -8.84 19.62
N LYS A 67 -13.83 -9.18 18.33
CA LYS A 67 -15.01 -9.57 17.52
C LYS A 67 -15.69 -10.83 18.05
N LEU A 68 -14.92 -11.82 18.47
CA LEU A 68 -15.45 -13.09 18.95
C LEU A 68 -16.26 -12.91 20.26
N LEU A 69 -15.82 -12.03 21.15
CA LEU A 69 -16.54 -11.70 22.38
C LEU A 69 -17.79 -10.86 22.15
N PHE A 70 -17.81 -10.00 21.13
CA PHE A 70 -18.97 -9.14 20.88
C PHE A 70 -20.16 -9.86 20.23
N ILE A 71 -19.93 -10.96 19.48
CA ILE A 71 -21.01 -11.76 18.87
C ILE A 71 -22.00 -12.33 19.91
N PRO A 72 -21.56 -13.07 20.97
CA PRO A 72 -22.48 -13.61 21.96
C PRO A 72 -23.11 -12.51 22.83
N VAL A 73 -22.38 -11.43 23.13
CA VAL A 73 -22.89 -10.30 23.92
C VAL A 73 -24.07 -9.62 23.22
N ASN A 74 -23.95 -9.39 21.91
CA ASN A 74 -25.04 -8.80 21.14
C ASN A 74 -26.26 -9.73 21.04
N ASN A 75 -26.04 -11.05 20.92
CA ASN A 75 -27.14 -12.02 20.88
C ASN A 75 -27.92 -12.09 22.21
N ILE A 76 -27.23 -12.10 23.36
CA ILE A 76 -27.88 -12.11 24.68
C ILE A 76 -28.60 -10.79 24.96
N LEU A 77 -28.02 -9.65 24.58
CA LEU A 77 -28.65 -8.35 24.76
C LEU A 77 -29.95 -8.22 23.96
N VAL A 78 -29.94 -8.68 22.71
CA VAL A 78 -31.14 -8.71 21.85
C VAL A 78 -32.22 -9.61 22.44
N ASP A 79 -31.86 -10.80 22.94
CA ASP A 79 -32.79 -11.73 23.57
C ASP A 79 -33.46 -11.13 24.83
N MET A 80 -32.66 -10.48 25.69
CA MET A 80 -33.17 -9.83 26.90
C MET A 80 -34.08 -8.62 26.59
N LEU A 81 -33.88 -7.95 25.45
CA LEU A 81 -34.65 -6.79 25.04
C LEU A 81 -35.98 -7.18 24.36
N VAL A 82 -36.02 -8.30 23.62
CA VAL A 82 -37.25 -8.89 23.06
C VAL A 82 -38.17 -9.43 24.15
N LEU A 83 -37.64 -10.06 25.20
CA LEU A 83 -38.43 -10.53 26.35
C LEU A 83 -39.00 -9.41 27.24
N ARG A 84 -38.56 -8.15 27.04
CA ARG A 84 -39.04 -6.98 27.79
C ARG A 84 -40.04 -6.11 27.02
N SER A 85 -40.33 -6.44 25.75
CA SER A 85 -41.38 -5.83 24.93
C SER A 85 -42.60 -6.73 24.83
#